data_AF-A0A0C3DCP7-F1
#
_entry.id   AF-A0A0C3DCP7-F1
#
_cell.length_a   1.000
_cell.length_b   1.000
_cell.length_c   1.000
_cell.angle_alpha   90.00
_cell.angle_beta   90.00
_cell.angle_gamma   90.00
#
_symmetry.space_group_name_H-M   'P 1'
#
loop_
_entity.id
_entity.type
_entity.pdbx_description
1 polymer ?
#
loop_
_entity_poly.entity_id
_entity_poly.type
_entity_poly.pdbx_seq_one_letter_code
_entity_poly.pdbx_strand_id
1 'polypeptide(L)'
;MSVLQQQGILQDNSNMYINQIQVLKDTINTLQSENTALTAGKTAIEAAYQALLSQLNTISSSSDGGPDAAINVALQPAGQPSHLLLNPTPPPQCDRSAYPKVCFWTEKQFKEWKKTAEGTKKAEENAMVYLENENGEQLCTEQAGKIMSMMREIWHDLHMQGQINGQTTWTTMPLSVKKVFCAELANTYTELTLCEDSWKTNQLAKVNYPSWKQNWFTKKSGNVVPSKRKAAKVETADDADIIQGSEGKRRKTEPADVPDSIDDNEEIKDKSPVDEGPGPSTGGATQRLPSPSPDPAGKFYDHRSCIYR
;
A
#
# COMPACT_ATOMS: atom_id res chain seq x y z
N MET A 1 34.64 29.15 -41.05
CA MET A 1 34.28 27.72 -41.18
C MET A 1 34.18 27.44 -42.67
N SER A 2 34.95 26.49 -43.22
CA SER A 2 34.95 26.24 -44.67
C SER A 2 33.66 25.55 -45.11
N VAL A 3 33.16 25.83 -46.32
CA VAL A 3 31.98 25.17 -46.91
C VAL A 3 32.10 23.63 -46.84
N LEU A 4 33.33 23.11 -47.00
CA LEU A 4 33.62 21.68 -46.88
C LEU A 4 33.38 21.12 -45.46
N GLN A 5 33.62 21.92 -44.42
CA GLN A 5 33.39 21.51 -43.03
C GLN A 5 31.89 21.45 -42.72
N GLN A 6 31.11 22.40 -43.26
CA GLN A 6 29.66 22.41 -43.07
C GLN A 6 28.98 21.26 -43.82
N GLN A 7 29.52 20.88 -44.99
CA GLN A 7 29.01 19.72 -45.75
C GLN A 7 29.27 18.39 -45.04
N GLY A 8 30.43 18.23 -44.38
CA GLY A 8 30.72 17.05 -43.56
C GLY A 8 29.74 16.87 -42.40
N ILE A 9 29.45 17.95 -41.66
CA ILE A 9 28.51 17.91 -40.53
C ILE A 9 27.09 17.51 -40.98
N LEU A 10 26.63 18.01 -42.14
CA LEU A 10 25.32 17.63 -42.68
C LEU A 10 25.27 16.15 -43.08
N GLN A 11 26.37 15.62 -43.64
CA GLN A 11 26.45 14.22 -44.06
C GLN A 11 26.49 13.28 -42.84
N ASP A 12 27.22 13.64 -41.79
CA ASP A 12 27.27 12.87 -40.53
C ASP A 12 25.90 12.83 -39.84
N ASN A 13 25.22 13.98 -39.77
CA ASN A 13 23.86 14.06 -39.24
C ASN A 13 22.90 13.18 -40.06
N SER A 14 22.98 13.22 -41.39
CA SER A 14 22.15 12.39 -42.27
C SER A 14 22.36 10.90 -42.03
N ASN A 15 23.63 10.45 -41.96
CA ASN A 15 23.97 9.05 -41.69
C ASN A 15 23.47 8.59 -40.32
N MET A 16 23.57 9.45 -39.30
CA MET A 16 23.03 9.18 -37.97
C MET A 16 21.51 8.94 -38.01
N TYR A 17 20.75 9.78 -38.71
CA TYR A 17 19.30 9.60 -38.83
C TYR A 17 18.93 8.34 -39.60
N ILE A 18 19.66 8.02 -40.68
CA ILE A 18 19.45 6.77 -41.44
C ILE A 18 19.64 5.55 -40.54
N ASN A 19 20.71 5.53 -39.74
CA ASN A 19 20.97 4.44 -38.80
C ASN A 19 19.89 4.32 -37.72
N GLN A 20 19.42 5.45 -37.15
CA GLN A 20 18.32 5.43 -36.19
C GLN A 20 17.03 4.89 -36.80
N ILE A 21 16.69 5.30 -38.03
CA ILE A 21 15.51 4.80 -38.75
C ILE A 21 15.63 3.29 -38.97
N GLN A 22 16.81 2.79 -39.31
CA GLN A 22 17.02 1.36 -39.52
C GLN A 22 16.83 0.57 -38.21
N VAL A 23 17.43 1.02 -37.11
CA VAL A 23 17.28 0.39 -35.79
C VAL A 23 15.81 0.35 -35.35
N LEU A 24 15.05 1.44 -35.57
CA LEU A 24 13.63 1.48 -35.27
C LEU A 24 12.82 0.51 -36.12
N LYS A 25 13.11 0.39 -37.42
CA LYS A 25 12.46 -0.58 -38.31
C LYS A 25 12.71 -2.01 -37.84
N ASP A 26 13.95 -2.34 -37.49
CA ASP A 26 14.32 -3.69 -37.03
C ASP A 26 13.63 -4.02 -35.70
N THR A 27 13.52 -3.04 -34.80
CA THR A 27 12.80 -3.19 -33.52
C THR A 27 11.30 -3.42 -33.76
N ILE A 28 10.67 -2.68 -34.66
CA ILE A 28 9.25 -2.86 -35.01
C ILE A 28 9.01 -4.27 -35.58
N ASN A 29 9.85 -4.71 -36.52
CA ASN A 29 9.75 -6.05 -37.09
C ASN A 29 9.90 -7.14 -36.03
N THR A 30 10.84 -6.95 -35.09
CA THR A 30 11.06 -7.88 -33.97
C THR A 30 9.81 -7.96 -33.09
N LEU A 31 9.30 -6.82 -32.61
CA LEU A 31 8.10 -6.77 -31.77
C LEU A 31 6.85 -7.31 -32.48
N GLN A 32 6.72 -7.14 -33.79
CA GLN A 32 5.61 -7.70 -34.57
C GLN A 32 5.68 -9.23 -34.62
N SER A 33 6.88 -9.80 -34.81
CA SER A 33 7.05 -11.25 -34.81
C SER A 33 6.77 -11.86 -33.43
N GLU A 34 7.23 -11.23 -32.34
CA GLU A 34 6.94 -11.65 -30.97
C GLU A 34 5.44 -11.59 -30.65
N ASN A 35 4.75 -10.50 -31.02
CA ASN A 35 3.30 -10.39 -30.83
C ASN A 35 2.52 -11.47 -31.59
N THR A 36 2.98 -11.80 -32.80
CA THR A 36 2.36 -12.88 -33.59
C THR A 36 2.53 -14.24 -32.91
N ALA A 37 3.73 -14.52 -32.38
CA ALA A 37 4.00 -15.75 -31.64
C ALA A 37 3.19 -15.84 -30.34
N LEU A 38 3.09 -14.75 -29.57
CA LEU A 38 2.28 -14.69 -28.35
C LEU A 38 0.79 -14.88 -28.64
N THR A 39 0.29 -14.28 -29.72
CA THR A 39 -1.11 -14.44 -30.16
C THR A 39 -1.40 -15.89 -30.52
N ALA A 40 -0.52 -16.53 -31.30
CA ALA A 40 -0.64 -17.95 -31.62
C ALA A 40 -0.63 -18.84 -30.36
N GLY A 41 0.26 -18.55 -29.40
CA GLY A 41 0.31 -19.25 -28.12
C GLY A 41 -0.99 -19.11 -27.31
N LYS A 42 -1.54 -17.90 -27.22
CA LYS A 42 -2.82 -17.64 -26.56
C LYS A 42 -3.96 -18.42 -27.22
N THR A 43 -4.05 -18.38 -28.55
CA THR A 43 -5.08 -19.12 -29.31
C THR A 43 -4.97 -20.63 -29.09
N ALA A 44 -3.76 -21.18 -29.01
CA ALA A 44 -3.54 -22.60 -28.73
C ALA A 44 -4.02 -23.00 -27.32
N ILE A 45 -3.74 -22.16 -26.32
CA ILE A 45 -4.21 -22.39 -24.93
C ILE A 45 -5.74 -22.31 -24.86
N GLU A 46 -6.35 -21.31 -25.50
CA GLU A 46 -7.82 -21.17 -25.55
C GLU A 46 -8.46 -22.39 -26.24
N ALA A 47 -7.89 -22.87 -27.35
CA ALA A 47 -8.37 -24.07 -28.04
C ALA A 47 -8.25 -25.33 -27.17
N ALA A 48 -7.13 -25.52 -26.47
CA ALA A 48 -6.95 -26.63 -25.54
C ALA A 48 -7.96 -26.59 -24.38
N TYR A 49 -8.23 -25.40 -23.84
CA TYR A 49 -9.23 -25.21 -22.80
C TYR A 49 -10.64 -25.58 -23.27
N GLN A 50 -11.04 -25.13 -24.47
CA GLN A 50 -12.34 -25.47 -25.06
C GLN A 50 -12.48 -26.98 -25.35
N ALA A 51 -11.40 -27.65 -25.74
CA ALA A 51 -11.38 -29.10 -25.92
C ALA A 51 -11.63 -29.84 -24.60
N LEU A 52 -11.03 -29.39 -23.50
CA LEU A 52 -11.26 -29.96 -22.16
C LEU A 52 -12.71 -29.75 -21.69
N LEU A 53 -13.27 -28.55 -21.87
CA LEU A 53 -14.68 -28.28 -21.55
C LEU A 53 -15.64 -29.18 -22.34
N SER A 54 -15.35 -29.42 -23.61
CA SER A 54 -16.15 -30.30 -24.47
C SER A 54 -16.13 -31.76 -23.99
N GLN A 55 -14.97 -32.25 -23.54
CA GLN A 55 -14.85 -33.58 -22.95
C GLN A 55 -15.65 -33.68 -21.64
N LEU A 56 -15.58 -32.67 -20.77
CA LEU A 56 -16.28 -32.65 -19.48
C LEU A 56 -17.81 -32.68 -19.65
N ASN A 57 -18.34 -31.95 -20.64
CA ASN A 57 -19.77 -31.97 -20.97
C ASN A 57 -20.23 -33.32 -21.53
N THR A 58 -19.36 -34.00 -22.30
CA THR A 58 -19.65 -35.34 -22.85
C THR A 58 -19.77 -36.36 -21.72
N ILE A 59 -18.85 -36.33 -20.74
CA ILE A 59 -18.88 -37.22 -19.57
C ILE A 59 -20.11 -36.97 -18.70
N SER A 60 -20.52 -35.71 -18.55
CA SER A 60 -21.70 -35.34 -17.74
C SER A 60 -23.01 -35.79 -18.37
N SER A 61 -23.07 -35.93 -19.69
CA SER A 61 -24.30 -36.28 -20.43
C SER A 61 -24.53 -37.78 -20.59
N SER A 62 -23.53 -38.63 -20.32
CA SER A 62 -23.64 -40.10 -20.46
C SER A 62 -24.09 -40.82 -19.18
N SER A 63 -24.59 -40.10 -18.17
CA SER A 63 -25.12 -40.69 -16.93
C SER A 63 -26.58 -41.14 -17.10
N ASP A 64 -26.82 -42.11 -17.98
CA ASP A 64 -28.07 -42.87 -17.99
C ASP A 64 -27.85 -44.22 -17.27
N GLY A 65 -28.27 -44.27 -16.02
CA GLY A 65 -28.67 -45.47 -15.27
C GLY A 65 -27.63 -46.60 -15.08
N GLY A 66 -26.72 -46.46 -14.11
CA GLY A 66 -25.92 -47.60 -13.63
C GLY A 66 -25.37 -47.38 -12.21
N PRO A 67 -25.93 -48.03 -11.18
CA PRO A 67 -25.45 -47.89 -9.81
C PRO A 67 -24.32 -48.89 -9.55
N ASP A 68 -23.09 -48.57 -9.98
CA ASP A 68 -21.83 -49.09 -9.42
C ASP A 68 -20.66 -48.77 -10.35
N ALA A 69 -20.04 -47.60 -10.14
CA ALA A 69 -18.68 -47.37 -10.62
C ALA A 69 -18.02 -46.28 -9.78
N ALA A 70 -17.53 -46.70 -8.62
CA ALA A 70 -16.59 -45.98 -7.80
C ALA A 70 -15.27 -45.77 -8.57
N ILE A 71 -15.25 -44.78 -9.45
CA ILE A 71 -14.02 -44.22 -10.00
C ILE A 71 -14.09 -42.71 -9.77
N ASN A 72 -14.04 -42.33 -8.49
CA ASN A 72 -13.56 -41.02 -8.08
C ASN A 72 -12.05 -40.98 -8.38
N VAL A 73 -11.70 -40.86 -9.67
CA VAL A 73 -10.37 -40.48 -10.11
C VAL A 73 -10.13 -39.10 -9.54
N ALA A 74 -9.30 -39.08 -8.50
CA ALA A 74 -8.71 -37.91 -7.89
C ALA A 74 -7.83 -37.20 -8.93
N LEU A 75 -8.46 -36.53 -9.90
CA LEU A 75 -7.89 -35.38 -10.56
C LEU A 75 -8.04 -34.21 -9.57
N GLN A 76 -7.26 -34.25 -8.49
CA GLN A 76 -6.86 -33.01 -7.86
C GLN A 76 -6.05 -32.26 -8.92
N PRO A 77 -6.47 -31.04 -9.33
CA PRO A 77 -5.65 -30.24 -10.22
C PRO A 77 -4.36 -29.91 -9.50
N ALA A 78 -3.29 -30.59 -9.90
CA ALA A 78 -1.94 -30.27 -9.47
C ALA A 78 -1.65 -28.83 -9.86
N GLY A 79 -1.52 -27.97 -8.84
CA GLY A 79 -1.01 -26.61 -8.97
C GLY A 79 -1.78 -25.75 -9.96
N GLN A 80 -2.98 -25.30 -9.60
CA GLN A 80 -3.49 -24.09 -10.23
C GLN A 80 -2.45 -22.98 -10.04
N PRO A 81 -2.00 -22.32 -11.12
CA PRO A 81 -1.20 -21.12 -11.00
C PRO A 81 -1.99 -20.15 -10.12
N SER A 82 -1.34 -19.53 -9.13
CA SER A 82 -1.93 -18.57 -8.17
C SER A 82 -2.49 -17.29 -8.82
N HIS A 83 -2.84 -17.33 -10.10
CA HIS A 83 -3.44 -16.27 -10.90
C HIS A 83 -4.93 -16.00 -10.58
N LEU A 84 -5.53 -16.67 -9.59
CA LEU A 84 -6.92 -16.44 -9.19
C LEU A 84 -7.13 -15.31 -8.16
N LEU A 85 -6.16 -14.41 -7.97
CA LEU A 85 -6.36 -13.19 -7.15
C LEU A 85 -7.07 -12.06 -7.91
N LEU A 86 -8.02 -12.36 -8.81
CA LEU A 86 -8.80 -11.33 -9.50
C LEU A 86 -10.28 -11.30 -9.11
N ASN A 87 -10.75 -12.28 -8.34
CA ASN A 87 -12.07 -12.24 -7.71
C ASN A 87 -11.90 -12.39 -6.19
N PRO A 88 -11.45 -11.33 -5.50
CA PRO A 88 -11.38 -11.35 -4.05
C PRO A 88 -12.79 -11.53 -3.50
N THR A 89 -12.98 -12.51 -2.60
CA THR A 89 -14.20 -12.63 -1.82
C THR A 89 -14.44 -11.30 -1.11
N PRO A 90 -15.63 -10.68 -1.28
CA PRO A 90 -15.95 -9.44 -0.59
C PRO A 90 -15.75 -9.63 0.91
N PRO A 91 -14.96 -8.77 1.59
CA PRO A 91 -14.74 -8.92 3.00
C PRO A 91 -16.07 -8.73 3.76
N PRO A 92 -16.27 -9.45 4.88
CA PRO A 92 -17.44 -9.24 5.71
C PRO A 92 -17.50 -7.78 6.16
N GLN A 93 -18.59 -7.10 5.84
CA GLN A 93 -18.82 -5.73 6.31
C GLN A 93 -19.25 -5.78 7.77
N CYS A 94 -18.53 -5.07 8.64
CA CYS A 94 -18.90 -4.94 10.05
C CYS A 94 -19.98 -3.86 10.20
N ASP A 95 -21.06 -4.20 10.90
CA ASP A 95 -22.06 -3.20 11.30
C ASP A 95 -21.50 -2.32 12.42
N ARG A 96 -21.57 -1.01 12.21
CA ARG A 96 -21.18 -0.01 13.21
C ARG A 96 -21.94 -0.16 14.52
N SER A 97 -23.19 -0.62 14.48
CA SER A 97 -24.00 -0.80 15.69
C SER A 97 -23.43 -1.85 16.64
N ALA A 98 -22.72 -2.86 16.11
CA ALA A 98 -22.11 -3.93 16.89
C ALA A 98 -20.84 -3.51 17.63
N TYR A 99 -20.17 -2.45 17.17
CA TYR A 99 -18.89 -1.98 17.72
C TYR A 99 -18.94 -0.49 18.10
N PRO A 100 -19.75 -0.11 19.11
CA PRO A 100 -19.99 1.29 19.46
C PRO A 100 -18.76 2.02 20.02
N LYS A 101 -17.71 1.28 20.43
CA LYS A 101 -16.48 1.84 20.99
C LYS A 101 -15.47 2.28 19.93
N VAL A 102 -15.59 1.78 18.70
CA VAL A 102 -14.71 2.16 17.59
C VAL A 102 -15.01 3.62 17.21
N CYS A 103 -14.02 4.49 17.30
CA CYS A 103 -14.18 5.94 17.10
C CYS A 103 -14.04 6.32 15.63
N PHE A 104 -13.14 5.65 14.90
CA PHE A 104 -12.75 6.07 13.54
C PHE A 104 -13.34 5.19 12.45
N TRP A 105 -14.66 5.31 12.22
CA TRP A 105 -15.34 4.58 11.14
C TRP A 105 -15.05 5.15 9.76
N THR A 106 -14.82 6.46 9.66
CA THR A 106 -14.56 7.16 8.39
C THR A 106 -13.26 7.97 8.46
N GLU A 107 -12.63 8.20 7.31
CA GLU A 107 -11.42 9.05 7.20
C GLU A 107 -11.71 10.48 7.68
N LYS A 108 -12.95 10.96 7.50
CA LYS A 108 -13.39 12.29 7.94
C LYS A 108 -13.35 12.42 9.46
N GLN A 109 -13.91 11.45 10.20
CA GLN A 109 -13.89 11.44 11.67
C GLN A 109 -12.45 11.47 12.21
N PHE A 110 -11.57 10.66 11.62
CA PHE A 110 -10.17 10.66 12.01
C PHE A 110 -9.49 12.02 11.75
N LYS A 111 -9.73 12.64 10.59
CA LYS A 111 -9.18 13.96 10.27
C LYS A 111 -9.71 15.06 11.19
N GLU A 112 -10.97 15.01 11.59
CA GLU A 112 -11.57 15.95 12.54
C GLU A 112 -10.97 15.77 13.93
N TRP A 113 -10.88 14.53 14.41
CA TRP A 113 -10.23 14.21 15.67
C TRP A 113 -8.76 14.65 15.70
N LYS A 114 -8.02 14.44 14.61
CA LYS A 114 -6.61 14.85 14.48
C LYS A 114 -6.41 16.35 14.64
N LYS A 115 -7.42 17.20 14.37
CA LYS A 115 -7.34 18.65 14.57
C LYS A 115 -7.51 19.08 16.04
N THR A 116 -7.97 18.18 16.91
CA THR A 116 -8.06 18.46 18.35
C THR A 116 -6.66 18.44 18.98
N ALA A 117 -6.48 19.14 20.11
CA ALA A 117 -5.19 19.14 20.82
C ALA A 117 -4.75 17.73 21.25
N GLU A 118 -5.71 16.91 21.71
CA GLU A 118 -5.44 15.51 22.06
C GLU A 118 -5.06 14.68 20.83
N GLY A 119 -5.82 14.82 19.74
CA GLY A 119 -5.58 14.06 18.52
C GLY A 119 -4.27 14.42 17.84
N THR A 120 -3.87 15.70 17.88
CA THR A 120 -2.57 16.14 17.37
C THR A 120 -1.43 15.46 18.12
N LYS A 121 -1.42 15.55 19.46
CA LYS A 121 -0.39 14.94 20.30
C LYS A 121 -0.29 13.42 20.09
N LYS A 122 -1.43 12.71 20.11
CA LYS A 122 -1.45 11.26 19.92
C LYS A 122 -1.01 10.84 18.51
N ALA A 123 -1.36 11.62 17.47
CA ALA A 123 -0.96 11.32 16.10
C ALA A 123 0.54 11.56 15.85
N GLU A 124 1.18 12.46 16.60
CA GLU A 124 2.64 12.66 16.59
C GLU A 124 3.36 11.49 17.25
N GLU A 125 2.81 10.95 18.36
CA GLU A 125 3.36 9.80 19.06
C GLU A 125 3.19 8.50 18.26
N ASN A 126 2.03 8.30 17.61
CA ASN A 126 1.78 7.12 16.79
C ASN A 126 0.94 7.44 15.54
N ALA A 127 1.58 7.32 14.37
CA ALA A 127 0.95 7.55 13.07
C ALA A 127 -0.20 6.56 12.75
N MET A 128 -0.32 5.45 13.47
CA MET A 128 -1.34 4.40 13.28
C MET A 128 -2.43 4.41 14.37
N VAL A 129 -2.62 5.52 15.08
CA VAL A 129 -3.64 5.65 16.15
C VAL A 129 -5.08 5.40 15.69
N TYR A 130 -5.34 5.46 14.38
CA TYR A 130 -6.65 5.12 13.81
C TYR A 130 -6.93 3.61 13.69
N LEU A 131 -5.92 2.76 13.94
CA LEU A 131 -6.12 1.32 14.00
C LEU A 131 -6.61 0.96 15.40
N GLU A 132 -7.90 0.67 15.48
CA GLU A 132 -8.59 0.32 16.72
C GLU A 132 -9.06 -1.13 16.64
N ASN A 133 -8.96 -1.85 17.76
CA ASN A 133 -9.57 -3.17 17.92
C ASN A 133 -11.09 -3.05 18.13
N GLU A 134 -11.76 -4.18 18.30
CA GLU A 134 -13.21 -4.25 18.55
C GLU A 134 -13.66 -3.47 19.80
N ASN A 135 -12.76 -3.26 20.76
CA ASN A 135 -13.00 -2.51 21.99
C ASN A 135 -12.76 -1.00 21.85
N GLY A 136 -12.38 -0.51 20.65
CA GLY A 136 -12.00 0.88 20.45
C GLY A 136 -10.62 1.24 21.01
N GLU A 137 -9.81 0.25 21.37
CA GLU A 137 -8.46 0.47 21.87
C GLU A 137 -7.47 0.43 20.71
N GLN A 138 -6.41 1.21 20.83
CA GLN A 138 -5.35 1.24 19.84
C GLN A 138 -4.71 -0.14 19.67
N LEU A 139 -4.50 -0.52 18.41
CA LEU A 139 -3.84 -1.78 18.05
C LEU A 139 -2.43 -1.83 18.62
N CYS A 140 -2.03 -2.98 19.17
CA CYS A 140 -0.69 -3.15 19.72
C CYS A 140 0.38 -3.11 18.62
N THR A 141 1.60 -2.74 18.99
CA THR A 141 2.73 -2.61 18.04
C THR A 141 3.07 -3.93 17.35
N GLU A 142 2.90 -5.07 18.03
CA GLU A 142 3.11 -6.41 17.47
C GLU A 142 2.10 -6.73 16.36
N GLN A 143 0.81 -6.50 16.60
CA GLN A 143 -0.25 -6.70 15.60
C GLN A 143 -0.08 -5.75 14.42
N ALA A 144 0.21 -4.48 14.67
CA ALA A 144 0.55 -3.52 13.61
C ALA A 144 1.75 -4.02 12.78
N GLY A 145 2.77 -4.58 13.43
CA GLY A 145 3.91 -5.21 12.76
C GLY A 145 3.53 -6.37 11.83
N LYS A 146 2.61 -7.23 12.26
CA LYS A 146 2.07 -8.35 11.45
C LYS A 146 1.32 -7.84 10.22
N ILE A 147 0.41 -6.87 10.40
CA ILE A 147 -0.31 -6.22 9.28
C ILE A 147 0.69 -5.64 8.28
N MET A 148 1.70 -4.91 8.78
CA MET A 148 2.73 -4.31 7.93
C MET A 148 3.58 -5.35 7.20
N SER A 149 3.80 -6.54 7.78
CA SER A 149 4.48 -7.65 7.08
C SER A 149 3.65 -8.17 5.93
N MET A 150 2.38 -8.49 6.19
CA MET A 150 1.48 -8.99 5.16
C MET A 150 1.29 -7.99 4.02
N MET A 151 1.18 -6.69 4.32
CA MET A 151 1.13 -5.65 3.29
C MET A 151 2.32 -5.72 2.33
N ARG A 152 3.53 -5.91 2.87
CA ARG A 152 4.76 -6.01 2.06
C ARG A 152 4.80 -7.28 1.23
N GLU A 153 4.29 -8.39 1.75
CA GLU A 153 4.15 -9.66 1.03
C GLU A 153 3.15 -9.52 -0.13
N ILE A 154 1.99 -8.90 0.09
CA ILE A 154 1.02 -8.65 -0.99
C ILE A 154 1.63 -7.75 -2.07
N TRP A 155 2.33 -6.68 -1.71
CA TRP A 155 3.01 -5.83 -2.70
C TRP A 155 4.10 -6.57 -3.47
N HIS A 156 4.85 -7.45 -2.79
CA HIS A 156 5.82 -8.31 -3.43
C HIS A 156 5.16 -9.20 -4.49
N ASP A 157 4.06 -9.84 -4.15
CA ASP A 157 3.37 -10.76 -5.07
C ASP A 157 2.73 -10.02 -6.25
N LEU A 158 2.09 -8.89 -6.00
CA LEU A 158 1.57 -8.01 -7.05
C LEU A 158 2.68 -7.56 -8.01
N HIS A 159 3.87 -7.28 -7.50
CA HIS A 159 5.03 -6.93 -8.33
C HIS A 159 5.53 -8.13 -9.15
N MET A 160 5.64 -9.32 -8.53
CA MET A 160 6.05 -10.55 -9.22
C MET A 160 5.07 -10.94 -10.33
N GLN A 161 3.80 -10.61 -10.18
CA GLN A 161 2.74 -10.79 -11.20
C GLN A 161 2.70 -9.68 -12.26
N GLY A 162 3.60 -8.69 -12.20
CA GLY A 162 3.65 -7.57 -13.14
C GLY A 162 2.48 -6.58 -13.01
N GLN A 163 1.69 -6.64 -11.92
CA GLN A 163 0.53 -5.78 -11.71
C GLN A 163 0.94 -4.37 -11.24
N ILE A 164 2.11 -4.25 -10.60
CA ILE A 164 2.67 -2.98 -10.14
C ILE A 164 4.13 -2.87 -10.55
N ASN A 165 4.58 -1.65 -10.83
CA ASN A 165 5.94 -1.35 -11.26
C ASN A 165 6.54 -0.13 -10.54
N GLY A 166 7.79 0.20 -10.85
CA GLY A 166 8.52 1.32 -10.24
C GLY A 166 7.92 2.70 -10.51
N GLN A 167 6.98 2.83 -11.44
CA GLN A 167 6.25 4.08 -11.69
C GLN A 167 4.89 4.12 -10.98
N THR A 168 4.33 2.96 -10.65
CA THR A 168 3.03 2.85 -9.98
C THR A 168 3.10 3.48 -8.60
N THR A 169 2.22 4.44 -8.31
CA THR A 169 1.99 5.01 -6.98
C THR A 169 0.73 4.42 -6.40
N TRP A 170 0.51 4.50 -5.08
CA TRP A 170 -0.75 4.03 -4.51
C TRP A 170 -1.96 4.74 -5.14
N THR A 171 -1.86 6.05 -5.39
CA THR A 171 -2.94 6.81 -6.05
C THR A 171 -3.20 6.33 -7.47
N THR A 172 -2.16 6.07 -8.26
CA THR A 172 -2.27 5.63 -9.67
C THR A 172 -2.44 4.13 -9.87
N MET A 173 -2.43 3.34 -8.80
CA MET A 173 -2.60 1.89 -8.86
C MET A 173 -4.00 1.51 -9.37
N PRO A 174 -4.13 0.49 -10.25
CA PRO A 174 -5.41 0.05 -10.79
C PRO A 174 -6.43 -0.28 -9.68
N LEU A 175 -7.70 0.07 -9.92
CA LEU A 175 -8.76 -0.15 -8.93
C LEU A 175 -8.95 -1.64 -8.59
N SER A 176 -8.80 -2.54 -9.57
CA SER A 176 -8.85 -3.99 -9.35
C SER A 176 -7.79 -4.44 -8.35
N VAL A 177 -6.54 -3.98 -8.51
CA VAL A 177 -5.42 -4.30 -7.62
C VAL A 177 -5.66 -3.76 -6.21
N LYS A 178 -6.19 -2.54 -6.08
CA LYS A 178 -6.56 -1.99 -4.76
C LYS A 178 -7.64 -2.82 -4.06
N LYS A 179 -8.66 -3.27 -4.80
CA LYS A 179 -9.72 -4.11 -4.23
C LYS A 179 -9.17 -5.44 -3.72
N VAL A 180 -8.29 -6.08 -4.48
CA VAL A 180 -7.62 -7.33 -4.07
C VAL A 180 -6.80 -7.09 -2.80
N PHE A 181 -5.95 -6.05 -2.80
CA PHE A 181 -5.15 -5.68 -1.63
C PHE A 181 -6.00 -5.44 -0.37
N CYS A 182 -7.08 -4.67 -0.51
CA CYS A 182 -7.97 -4.37 0.62
C CYS A 182 -8.68 -5.62 1.12
N ALA A 183 -9.16 -6.49 0.21
CA ALA A 183 -9.86 -7.71 0.58
C ALA A 183 -8.95 -8.73 1.26
N GLU A 184 -7.73 -8.95 0.76
CA GLU A 184 -6.75 -9.87 1.37
C GLU A 184 -6.43 -9.47 2.82
N LEU A 185 -6.21 -8.19 3.06
CA LEU A 185 -5.95 -7.68 4.42
C LEU A 185 -7.18 -7.75 5.31
N ALA A 186 -8.34 -7.38 4.79
CA ALA A 186 -9.59 -7.41 5.54
C ALA A 186 -10.04 -8.84 5.91
N ASN A 187 -9.77 -9.83 5.06
CA ASN A 187 -10.05 -11.24 5.35
C ASN A 187 -9.12 -11.82 6.43
N THR A 188 -7.95 -11.22 6.63
CA THR A 188 -6.95 -11.70 7.60
C THR A 188 -7.01 -10.95 8.93
N TYR A 189 -7.29 -9.65 8.90
CA TYR A 189 -7.31 -8.77 10.08
C TYR A 189 -8.66 -8.06 10.19
N THR A 190 -9.48 -8.51 11.14
CA THR A 190 -10.83 -7.96 11.37
C THR A 190 -10.77 -6.51 11.84
N GLU A 191 -9.68 -6.05 12.43
CA GLU A 191 -9.53 -4.65 12.85
C GLU A 191 -9.55 -3.68 11.64
N LEU A 192 -9.22 -4.18 10.45
CA LEU A 192 -9.28 -3.42 9.20
C LEU A 192 -10.69 -3.41 8.58
N THR A 193 -11.59 -4.30 8.98
CA THR A 193 -13.01 -4.29 8.55
C THR A 193 -13.87 -3.35 9.40
N LEU A 194 -13.36 -2.87 10.54
CA LEU A 194 -14.00 -1.88 11.42
C LEU A 194 -13.90 -0.45 10.83
N CYS A 195 -14.25 -0.29 9.55
CA CYS A 195 -14.27 0.99 8.86
C CYS A 195 -15.12 0.97 7.58
N GLU A 196 -15.54 2.15 7.12
CA GLU A 196 -16.25 2.34 5.86
C GLU A 196 -15.28 2.39 4.66
N ASP A 197 -15.67 1.82 3.52
CA ASP A 197 -14.93 1.84 2.26
C ASP A 197 -13.45 1.41 2.35
N SER A 198 -13.11 0.56 3.32
CA SER A 198 -11.72 0.14 3.59
C SER A 198 -10.76 1.32 3.75
N TRP A 199 -11.21 2.46 4.31
CA TRP A 199 -10.39 3.67 4.36
C TRP A 199 -9.12 3.48 5.21
N LYS A 200 -9.18 2.67 6.28
CA LYS A 200 -8.01 2.35 7.13
C LYS A 200 -6.92 1.63 6.32
N THR A 201 -7.29 0.62 5.54
CA THR A 201 -6.37 -0.11 4.65
C THR A 201 -5.80 0.78 3.56
N ASN A 202 -6.64 1.62 2.95
CA ASN A 202 -6.19 2.61 1.98
C ASN A 202 -5.20 3.62 2.59
N GLN A 203 -5.46 4.08 3.82
CA GLN A 203 -4.60 5.02 4.53
C GLN A 203 -3.25 4.38 4.90
N LEU A 204 -3.27 3.14 5.39
CA LEU A 204 -2.06 2.35 5.64
C LEU A 204 -1.19 2.24 4.40
N ALA A 205 -1.81 1.91 3.25
CA ALA A 205 -1.08 1.78 2.01
C ALA A 205 -0.53 3.13 1.50
N LYS A 206 -1.31 4.22 1.57
CA LYS A 206 -0.82 5.57 1.23
C LYS A 206 0.45 5.95 2.00
N VAL A 207 0.48 5.68 3.30
CA VAL A 207 1.59 6.05 4.18
C VAL A 207 2.83 5.18 3.94
N ASN A 208 2.65 3.87 3.75
CA ASN A 208 3.76 2.92 3.79
C ASN A 208 4.27 2.47 2.41
N TYR A 209 3.42 2.49 1.38
CA TYR A 209 3.79 2.06 0.03
C TYR A 209 4.99 2.83 -0.55
N PRO A 210 5.11 4.17 -0.39
CA PRO A 210 6.27 4.90 -0.92
C PRO A 210 7.61 4.39 -0.37
N SER A 211 7.68 4.11 0.93
CA SER A 211 8.90 3.59 1.59
C SER A 211 9.26 2.19 1.10
N TRP A 212 8.27 1.30 0.98
CA TRP A 212 8.49 -0.03 0.39
C TRP A 212 8.96 0.06 -1.06
N LYS A 213 8.28 0.86 -1.88
CA LYS A 213 8.59 1.08 -3.30
C LYS A 213 10.01 1.61 -3.45
N GLN A 214 10.40 2.63 -2.69
CA GLN A 214 11.75 3.19 -2.72
C GLN A 214 12.78 2.09 -2.44
N ASN A 215 12.60 1.31 -1.37
CA ASN A 215 13.53 0.24 -1.01
C ASN A 215 13.61 -0.87 -2.06
N TRP A 216 12.50 -1.26 -2.68
CA TRP A 216 12.46 -2.38 -3.61
C TRP A 216 13.06 -2.04 -4.98
N PHE A 217 12.74 -0.87 -5.53
CA PHE A 217 13.18 -0.49 -6.88
C PHE A 217 14.57 0.16 -6.92
N THR A 218 15.03 0.81 -5.84
CA THR A 218 16.35 1.47 -5.85
C THR A 218 17.51 0.55 -5.46
N LYS A 219 17.26 -0.52 -4.68
CA LYS A 219 18.34 -1.42 -4.21
C LYS A 219 18.85 -2.41 -5.27
N LYS A 220 18.13 -2.61 -6.38
CA LYS A 220 18.54 -3.51 -7.46
C LYS A 220 19.45 -2.87 -8.51
N SER A 221 19.60 -1.55 -8.54
CA SER A 221 20.64 -0.90 -9.37
C SER A 221 21.99 -0.97 -8.67
N GLY A 222 22.51 -2.19 -8.54
CA GLY A 222 23.85 -2.49 -8.02
C GLY A 222 24.95 -1.96 -8.93
N ASN A 223 25.13 -0.65 -8.96
CA ASN A 223 26.43 -0.05 -9.23
C ASN A 223 26.86 0.78 -8.02
N VAL A 224 26.80 0.14 -6.84
CA VAL A 224 27.51 0.63 -5.66
C VAL A 224 28.98 0.35 -5.93
N VAL A 225 29.63 1.28 -6.63
CA VAL A 225 31.09 1.37 -6.62
C VAL A 225 31.48 1.39 -5.14
N PRO A 226 32.26 0.41 -4.65
CA PRO A 226 32.69 0.41 -3.26
C PRO A 226 33.48 1.69 -3.05
N SER A 227 32.86 2.63 -2.33
CA SER A 227 33.53 3.85 -1.88
C SER A 227 34.67 3.38 -0.98
N LYS A 228 35.88 3.28 -1.55
CA LYS A 228 37.16 3.06 -0.88
C LYS A 228 37.36 4.18 0.16
N ARG A 229 36.70 4.09 1.30
CA ARG A 229 37.14 4.82 2.49
C ARG A 229 38.32 4.04 3.03
N LYS A 230 39.48 4.63 2.76
CA LYS A 230 40.81 4.29 3.22
C LYS A 230 40.79 3.65 4.61
N ALA A 231 41.12 2.37 4.67
CA ALA A 231 41.76 1.77 5.83
C ALA A 231 43.18 2.33 5.89
N ALA A 232 43.43 3.21 6.85
CA ALA A 232 44.77 3.53 7.32
C ALA A 232 44.65 4.06 8.76
N LYS A 233 44.59 3.14 9.73
CA LYS A 233 45.18 3.39 11.03
C LYS A 233 45.92 2.13 11.47
N VAL A 234 47.24 2.28 11.37
CA VAL A 234 48.30 1.38 11.78
C VAL A 234 48.12 0.95 13.23
N GLU A 235 48.33 -0.34 13.46
CA GLU A 235 48.52 -0.95 14.77
C GLU A 235 49.87 -0.50 15.37
N THR A 236 49.84 -0.10 16.64
CA THR A 236 50.96 -0.29 17.56
C THR A 236 50.37 -0.82 18.85
N ALA A 237 50.72 -2.06 19.17
CA ALA A 237 50.53 -2.67 20.48
C ALA A 237 51.42 -1.94 21.51
N ASP A 238 50.89 -1.72 22.72
CA ASP A 238 51.51 -2.21 23.95
C ASP A 238 50.58 -1.95 25.16
N ASP A 239 50.34 -3.04 25.88
CA ASP A 239 50.10 -3.24 27.32
C ASP A 239 49.82 -2.02 28.23
N ALA A 240 48.64 -2.00 28.86
CA ALA A 240 48.48 -1.90 30.33
C ALA A 240 47.02 -1.67 30.74
N ASP A 241 46.67 -2.39 31.79
CA ASP A 241 45.53 -2.31 32.71
C ASP A 241 45.04 -0.87 33.05
N ILE A 242 43.73 -0.72 33.33
CA ILE A 242 43.09 0.23 34.28
C ILE A 242 41.63 0.53 33.94
N ILE A 243 40.81 0.29 34.96
CA ILE A 243 39.39 0.59 35.19
C ILE A 243 39.06 2.08 34.99
N GLN A 244 37.97 2.42 34.28
CA GLN A 244 36.87 3.29 34.76
C GLN A 244 35.90 3.70 33.65
N GLY A 245 34.63 3.70 34.02
CA GLY A 245 33.54 4.19 33.18
C GLY A 245 33.72 5.65 32.80
N SER A 246 33.18 6.01 31.63
CA SER A 246 32.95 7.40 31.29
C SER A 246 31.67 7.54 30.49
N GLU A 247 30.89 8.49 30.98
CA GLU A 247 29.61 8.95 30.49
C GLU A 247 29.71 9.44 29.04
N GLY A 248 28.78 8.97 28.21
CA GLY A 248 28.58 9.46 26.86
C GLY A 248 27.99 10.87 26.87
N LYS A 249 28.87 11.85 27.04
CA LYS A 249 28.63 13.30 26.91
C LYS A 249 28.17 13.62 25.48
N ARG A 250 26.85 13.63 25.26
CA ARG A 250 26.21 14.18 24.05
C ARG A 250 26.63 15.64 23.90
N ARG A 251 27.46 15.92 22.89
CA ARG A 251 27.76 17.29 22.45
C ARG A 251 26.48 17.91 21.89
N LYS A 252 26.01 18.92 22.62
CA LYS A 252 25.02 19.92 22.21
C LYS A 252 25.65 20.73 21.08
N THR A 253 25.13 20.61 19.87
CA THR A 253 25.45 21.52 18.77
C THR A 253 24.41 22.63 18.81
N GLU A 254 24.87 23.84 19.12
CA GLU A 254 24.15 25.10 18.95
C GLU A 254 23.72 25.26 17.49
N PRO A 255 22.46 25.66 17.23
CA PRO A 255 22.08 26.26 15.95
C PRO A 255 22.47 27.74 15.94
N ALA A 256 23.19 28.14 14.89
CA ALA A 256 23.52 29.53 14.61
C ALA A 256 22.27 30.31 14.23
N ASP A 257 22.13 31.48 14.86
CA ASP A 257 21.28 32.60 14.46
C ASP A 257 21.40 32.88 12.96
N VAL A 258 20.26 32.87 12.25
CA VAL A 258 20.12 33.53 10.95
C VAL A 258 18.97 34.53 11.07
N PRO A 259 19.20 35.81 10.73
CA PRO A 259 18.29 36.89 11.04
C PRO A 259 17.02 36.90 10.18
N ASP A 260 15.97 37.27 10.90
CA ASP A 260 14.69 37.81 10.49
C ASP A 260 14.86 38.86 9.36
N SER A 261 14.23 38.59 8.21
CA SER A 261 13.94 39.62 7.21
C SER A 261 12.53 39.41 6.69
N ILE A 262 11.67 40.19 7.32
CA ILE A 262 10.38 40.69 6.86
C ILE A 262 10.53 41.23 5.43
N ASP A 263 9.64 40.81 4.52
CA ASP A 263 9.08 41.76 3.57
C ASP A 263 7.63 41.38 3.21
N ASP A 264 6.84 42.44 3.15
CA ASP A 264 5.40 42.55 3.04
C ASP A 264 4.86 42.23 1.63
N ASN A 265 3.55 42.49 1.42
CA ASN A 265 2.75 42.51 0.17
C ASN A 265 2.09 41.20 -0.30
N GLU A 266 0.79 41.10 -0.60
CA GLU A 266 -0.39 42.00 -0.60
C GLU A 266 -1.62 41.13 -0.27
N GLU A 267 -2.52 41.51 0.64
CA GLU A 267 -3.72 42.34 0.39
C GLU A 267 -4.48 42.01 -0.91
N ILE A 268 -5.36 41.01 -0.88
CA ILE A 268 -6.58 41.04 -1.71
C ILE A 268 -7.80 40.93 -0.80
N LYS A 269 -8.53 42.03 -0.79
CA LYS A 269 -9.70 42.34 0.02
C LYS A 269 -10.82 42.72 -0.95
N ASP A 270 -11.84 41.89 -1.08
CA ASP A 270 -13.20 42.29 -1.48
C ASP A 270 -14.15 41.10 -1.19
N LYS A 271 -14.94 41.15 -0.11
CA LYS A 271 -16.28 41.77 0.04
C LYS A 271 -17.38 41.14 -0.84
N SER A 272 -18.17 40.26 -0.20
CA SER A 272 -19.64 40.29 0.05
C SER A 272 -20.61 40.60 -1.12
N PRO A 273 -21.86 40.09 -1.17
CA PRO A 273 -22.84 40.02 -0.05
C PRO A 273 -23.68 38.72 0.07
N VAL A 274 -24.06 38.31 1.28
CA VAL A 274 -25.36 38.52 1.96
C VAL A 274 -26.57 38.09 1.11
N ASP A 275 -27.20 36.99 1.51
CA ASP A 275 -28.65 36.83 1.38
C ASP A 275 -29.19 36.29 2.70
N GLU A 276 -29.93 37.15 3.40
CA GLU A 276 -30.71 36.85 4.59
C GLU A 276 -32.13 36.48 4.15
N GLY A 277 -32.58 35.28 4.51
CA GLY A 277 -33.95 34.83 4.32
C GLY A 277 -34.52 34.22 5.60
N PRO A 278 -35.54 34.82 6.24
CA PRO A 278 -36.08 34.38 7.53
C PRO A 278 -37.24 33.39 7.35
N GLY A 279 -37.43 32.47 8.31
CA GLY A 279 -38.65 31.66 8.33
C GLY A 279 -38.69 30.59 9.41
N PRO A 280 -39.54 30.72 10.45
CA PRO A 280 -39.59 29.83 11.61
C PRO A 280 -40.50 28.63 11.37
N SER A 281 -40.19 27.49 11.99
CA SER A 281 -41.24 26.52 12.32
C SER A 281 -41.00 25.85 13.67
N THR A 282 -41.88 26.28 14.56
CA THR A 282 -42.10 25.88 15.94
C THR A 282 -42.70 24.48 16.00
N GLY A 283 -42.24 23.69 16.98
CA GLY A 283 -43.09 22.71 17.66
C GLY A 283 -42.68 21.26 17.50
N GLY A 284 -42.46 20.58 18.63
CA GLY A 284 -42.51 19.12 18.62
C GLY A 284 -41.79 18.40 19.75
N ALA A 285 -42.37 18.46 20.95
CA ALA A 285 -42.41 17.35 21.90
C ALA A 285 -41.09 16.74 22.42
N THR A 286 -40.68 17.28 23.57
CA THR A 286 -40.05 16.55 24.68
C THR A 286 -40.72 15.18 24.92
N GLN A 287 -40.02 14.09 24.60
CA GLN A 287 -40.27 12.79 25.24
C GLN A 287 -39.04 12.40 26.06
N ARG A 288 -39.20 12.54 27.38
CA ARG A 288 -38.41 11.86 28.40
C ARG A 288 -38.57 10.36 28.21
N LEU A 289 -37.46 9.65 27.99
CA LEU A 289 -37.38 8.20 28.21
C LEU A 289 -36.39 7.91 29.34
N PRO A 290 -36.61 6.80 30.08
CA PRO A 290 -36.18 6.64 31.45
C PRO A 290 -34.73 6.14 31.57
N SER A 291 -34.11 6.59 32.66
CA SER A 291 -32.83 6.14 33.18
C SER A 291 -32.75 4.61 33.32
N PRO A 292 -31.70 3.95 32.83
CA PRO A 292 -31.35 2.61 33.28
C PRO A 292 -30.58 2.68 34.61
N SER A 293 -31.10 1.91 35.57
CA SER A 293 -30.55 1.67 36.90
C SER A 293 -29.15 1.02 36.83
N PRO A 294 -28.30 1.20 37.87
CA PRO A 294 -26.97 0.61 37.93
C PRO A 294 -27.01 -0.83 38.47
N ASP A 295 -26.13 -1.69 37.94
CA ASP A 295 -25.41 -2.81 38.61
C ASP A 295 -25.14 -3.99 37.65
N PRO A 296 -24.20 -4.93 37.94
CA PRO A 296 -23.18 -4.96 38.99
C PRO A 296 -21.74 -5.20 38.47
N ALA A 297 -20.81 -5.01 39.41
CA ALA A 297 -19.44 -5.50 39.49
C ALA A 297 -18.96 -6.58 38.49
N GLY A 298 -17.79 -6.30 37.90
CA GLY A 298 -16.63 -7.16 38.13
C GLY A 298 -16.25 -8.11 37.00
N LYS A 299 -15.41 -7.63 36.07
CA LYS A 299 -14.22 -8.39 35.60
C LYS A 299 -13.07 -7.40 35.39
N PHE A 300 -12.18 -7.36 36.38
CA PHE A 300 -10.85 -6.78 36.25
C PHE A 300 -10.10 -7.60 35.19
N TYR A 301 -9.92 -7.04 34.00
CA TYR A 301 -8.88 -7.52 33.09
C TYR A 301 -7.59 -6.79 33.46
N ASP A 302 -6.60 -7.57 33.87
CA ASP A 302 -5.29 -7.10 34.28
C ASP A 302 -4.56 -6.48 33.07
N HIS A 303 -4.45 -5.15 33.07
CA HIS A 303 -3.87 -4.34 32.00
C HIS A 303 -2.33 -4.22 32.11
N ARG A 304 -1.65 -5.24 32.65
CA ARG A 304 -0.19 -5.26 32.74
C ARG A 304 0.40 -6.22 31.72
N SER A 305 0.74 -5.71 30.54
CA SER A 305 2.00 -6.00 29.83
C SER A 305 1.92 -5.54 28.38
N CYS A 306 2.20 -4.26 28.13
CA CYS A 306 2.68 -3.77 26.84
C CYS A 306 3.57 -2.54 27.09
N ILE A 307 4.59 -2.73 27.94
CA ILE A 307 5.75 -1.83 28.01
C ILE A 307 6.98 -2.72 27.85
N TYR A 308 7.90 -2.28 26.98
CA TYR A 308 9.21 -2.83 26.61
C TYR A 308 9.25 -3.87 25.48
N ARG A 309 9.65 -3.43 24.29
CA ARG A 309 11.05 -3.46 23.84
C ARG A 309 11.28 -2.54 22.65
#